data_AF-A0A7S2Q8N1-F1
#
_entry.id   AF-A0A7S2Q8N1-F1
#
_cell.length_a   1.000
_cell.length_b   1.000
_cell.length_c   1.000
_cell.angle_alpha   90.00
_cell.angle_beta   90.00
_cell.angle_gamma   90.00
#
_symmetry.space_group_name_H-M   'P 1'
#
loop_
_entity.id
_entity.type
_entity.pdbx_description
1 polymer ?
#
loop_
_entity_poly.entity_id
_entity_poly.type
_entity_poly.pdbx_seq_one_letter_code
_entity_poly.pdbx_strand_id
1 'polypeptide(L)'
;WLCSPAPEAQALRAACDWLIIPMLNPDGVIHGNYRCGLAGMDLNRVFSSPHRKLHPTVWHLKERLQGRKVDLYIDLHGHSKREGIFLYGGCFAAGDDRNAEVRLLPKLCALGSEDFKLHRCIFSVQDCKVSTAR
;
A
#
# COMPACT_ATOMS: atom_id res chain seq x y z
N TRP A 1 -17.28 2.06 -6.90
CA TRP A 1 -16.98 2.49 -8.28
C TRP A 1 -16.35 1.38 -9.13
N LEU A 2 -15.25 0.73 -8.71
CA LEU A 2 -14.58 -0.29 -9.55
C LEU A 2 -15.47 -1.45 -10.03
N CYS A 3 -16.55 -1.82 -9.33
CA CYS A 3 -17.49 -2.85 -9.77
C CYS A 3 -18.71 -2.30 -10.54
N SER A 4 -18.73 -1.01 -10.86
CA SER A 4 -19.85 -0.36 -11.53
C SER A 4 -19.86 -0.65 -13.05
N PRO A 5 -20.95 -0.31 -13.76
CA PRO A 5 -21.01 -0.39 -15.22
C PRO A 5 -20.31 0.79 -15.93
N ALA A 6 -19.65 1.70 -15.21
CA ALA A 6 -18.95 2.83 -15.83
C ALA A 6 -17.89 2.32 -16.83
N PRO A 7 -17.75 2.93 -18.03
CA PRO A 7 -16.80 2.49 -19.05
C PRO A 7 -15.36 2.38 -18.55
N GLU A 8 -14.93 3.32 -17.71
CA GLU A 8 -13.60 3.34 -17.12
C GLU A 8 -13.38 2.17 -16.16
N ALA A 9 -14.40 1.83 -15.35
CA ALA A 9 -14.34 0.70 -14.44
C ALA A 9 -14.31 -0.64 -15.22
N GLN A 10 -15.01 -0.73 -16.35
CA GLN A 10 -14.95 -1.89 -17.25
C GLN A 10 -13.56 -2.01 -17.90
N ALA A 11 -13.01 -0.92 -18.42
CA ALA A 11 -11.68 -0.89 -19.03
C ALA A 11 -10.59 -1.33 -18.03
N LEU A 12 -10.66 -0.86 -16.79
CA LEU A 12 -9.72 -1.24 -15.73
C LEU A 12 -9.80 -2.72 -15.34
N ARG A 13 -11.00 -3.31 -15.33
CA ARG A 13 -11.18 -4.76 -15.07
C ARG A 13 -10.74 -5.63 -16.24
N ALA A 14 -10.79 -5.10 -17.47
CA ALA A 14 -10.30 -5.81 -18.66
C ALA A 14 -8.78 -5.72 -18.80
N ALA A 15 -8.16 -4.64 -18.32
CA ALA A 15 -6.73 -4.39 -18.45
C ALA A 15 -5.88 -4.99 -17.32
N CYS A 16 -6.44 -5.15 -16.11
CA CYS A 16 -5.68 -5.51 -14.92
C CYS A 16 -6.35 -6.62 -14.11
N ASP A 17 -5.53 -7.48 -13.51
CA ASP A 17 -5.95 -8.37 -12.43
C ASP A 17 -5.92 -7.63 -11.08
N TRP A 18 -7.07 -7.58 -10.40
CA TRP A 18 -7.21 -6.86 -9.13
C TRP A 18 -7.18 -7.82 -7.93
N LEU A 19 -6.21 -7.62 -7.03
CA LEU A 19 -6.21 -8.24 -5.70
C LEU A 19 -6.47 -7.15 -4.65
N ILE A 20 -7.68 -7.16 -4.07
CA ILE A 20 -8.10 -6.17 -3.07
C ILE A 20 -8.28 -6.89 -1.73
N ILE A 21 -7.51 -6.48 -0.72
CA ILE A 21 -7.67 -6.93 0.66
C ILE A 21 -8.31 -5.79 1.44
N PRO A 22 -9.64 -5.84 1.73
CA PRO A 22 -10.34 -4.72 2.36
C PRO A 22 -9.86 -4.44 3.78
N MET A 23 -9.33 -5.45 4.48
CA MET A 23 -8.84 -5.32 5.85
C MET A 23 -7.76 -6.37 6.11
N LEU A 24 -6.53 -5.93 6.44
CA LEU A 24 -5.41 -6.82 6.73
C LEU A 24 -5.30 -7.21 8.22
N ASN A 25 -5.87 -6.40 9.12
CA ASN A 25 -5.83 -6.61 10.58
C ASN A 25 -7.24 -6.68 11.20
N PRO A 26 -8.08 -7.66 10.81
CA PRO A 26 -9.43 -7.77 11.33
C PRO A 26 -9.46 -7.95 12.85
N ASP A 27 -8.58 -8.79 13.38
CA ASP A 27 -8.55 -9.07 14.82
C ASP A 27 -8.15 -7.84 15.64
N GLY A 28 -7.12 -7.11 15.20
CA GLY A 28 -6.72 -5.86 15.87
C GLY A 28 -7.85 -4.84 15.87
N VAL A 29 -8.57 -4.70 14.76
CA VAL A 29 -9.73 -3.78 14.65
C VAL A 29 -10.84 -4.19 15.63
N ILE A 30 -11.22 -5.47 15.67
CA ILE A 30 -12.27 -5.97 16.57
C ILE A 30 -11.92 -5.69 18.05
N HIS A 31 -10.64 -5.76 18.40
CA HIS A 31 -10.18 -5.53 19.77
C HIS A 31 -9.88 -4.06 20.09
N GLY A 32 -10.15 -3.14 19.16
CA GLY A 32 -9.87 -1.71 19.35
C GLY A 32 -8.38 -1.37 19.34
N ASN A 33 -7.52 -2.25 18.81
CA ASN A 33 -6.11 -1.93 18.64
C ASN A 33 -5.94 -0.86 17.56
N TYR A 34 -5.24 0.20 17.91
CA TYR A 34 -4.91 1.26 16.97
C TYR A 34 -3.91 0.82 15.89
N ARG A 35 -2.90 0.02 16.24
CA ARG A 35 -1.73 -0.24 15.39
C ARG A 35 -1.32 -1.71 15.26
N CYS A 36 -1.49 -2.50 16.31
CA CYS A 36 -0.94 -3.85 16.38
C CYS A 36 -2.00 -4.92 16.09
N GLY A 37 -1.54 -6.08 15.60
CA GLY A 37 -2.33 -7.31 15.63
C GLY A 37 -2.45 -7.87 17.05
N LEU A 38 -3.09 -9.03 17.20
CA LEU A 38 -3.29 -9.68 18.52
C LEU A 38 -1.99 -10.13 19.20
N ALA A 39 -0.95 -10.43 18.43
CA ALA A 39 0.37 -10.73 18.97
C ALA A 39 1.11 -9.48 19.51
N GLY A 40 0.46 -8.32 19.57
CA GLY A 40 1.06 -7.05 20.04
C GLY A 40 2.04 -6.43 19.04
N MET A 41 2.21 -7.01 17.85
CA MET A 41 3.16 -6.57 16.83
C MET A 41 2.48 -5.71 15.75
N ASP A 42 3.20 -4.67 15.30
CA ASP A 42 2.83 -3.90 14.11
C ASP A 42 3.05 -4.75 12.86
N LEU A 43 1.96 -5.10 12.18
CA LEU A 43 1.96 -5.97 11.00
C LEU A 43 2.81 -5.41 9.85
N ASN A 44 2.92 -4.08 9.74
CA ASN A 44 3.75 -3.45 8.72
C ASN A 44 5.24 -3.42 9.11
N ARG A 45 5.63 -3.78 10.34
CA ARG A 45 7.05 -3.91 10.74
C ARG A 45 7.61 -5.31 10.55
N VAL A 46 6.73 -6.29 10.46
CA VAL A 46 7.05 -7.71 10.28
C VAL A 46 6.82 -8.19 8.84
N PHE A 47 6.54 -7.27 7.90
CA PHE A 47 6.25 -7.62 6.51
C PHE A 47 7.44 -8.30 5.83
N SER A 48 8.68 -7.94 6.11
CA SER A 48 9.85 -8.63 5.53
C SER A 48 9.93 -10.11 5.91
N SER A 49 9.64 -10.46 7.16
CA SER A 49 9.71 -11.82 7.69
C SER A 49 8.55 -12.12 8.67
N PRO A 50 7.32 -12.31 8.16
CA PRO A 50 6.18 -12.60 9.02
C PRO A 50 6.26 -14.03 9.55
N HIS A 51 5.70 -14.26 10.73
CA HIS A 51 5.63 -15.60 11.31
C HIS A 51 4.24 -16.18 11.06
N ARG A 52 4.16 -17.36 10.43
CA ARG A 52 2.88 -17.97 10.02
C ARG A 52 1.81 -18.03 11.12
N LYS A 53 2.20 -18.30 12.37
CA LYS A 53 1.24 -18.37 13.50
C LYS A 53 0.92 -17.01 14.15
N LEU A 54 1.88 -16.08 14.16
CA LEU A 54 1.72 -14.80 14.89
C LEU A 54 1.19 -13.69 13.99
N HIS A 55 1.52 -13.75 12.70
CA HIS A 55 1.19 -12.75 11.68
C HIS A 55 0.52 -13.43 10.47
N PRO A 56 -0.53 -14.25 10.66
CA PRO A 56 -1.09 -15.10 9.61
C PRO A 56 -1.58 -14.31 8.39
N THR A 57 -2.18 -13.13 8.60
CA THR A 57 -2.73 -12.30 7.52
C THR A 57 -1.62 -11.79 6.60
N VAL A 58 -0.53 -11.28 7.16
CA VAL A 58 0.65 -10.84 6.40
C VAL A 58 1.36 -12.02 5.75
N TRP A 59 1.48 -13.15 6.46
CA TRP A 59 2.09 -14.36 5.90
C TRP A 59 1.35 -14.84 4.65
N HIS A 60 0.03 -15.00 4.72
CA HIS A 60 -0.78 -15.46 3.60
C HIS A 60 -0.87 -14.42 2.47
N LEU A 61 -0.83 -13.12 2.78
CA LEU A 61 -0.69 -12.08 1.75
C LEU A 61 0.61 -12.27 0.96
N LYS A 62 1.75 -12.49 1.63
CA LYS A 62 3.02 -12.73 0.94
C LYS A 62 2.99 -14.00 0.10
N GLU A 63 2.50 -15.12 0.65
CA GLU A 63 2.33 -16.37 -0.11
C GLU A 63 1.46 -16.14 -1.35
N ARG A 64 0.42 -15.30 -1.27
CA ARG A 64 -0.44 -14.98 -2.40
C ARG A 64 0.26 -14.17 -3.48
N LEU A 65 1.20 -13.30 -3.10
CA LEU A 65 2.00 -12.45 -3.99
C LEU A 65 3.25 -13.15 -4.53
N GLN A 66 3.71 -14.23 -3.90
CA GLN A 66 4.89 -14.97 -4.34
C GLN A 66 4.76 -15.46 -5.78
N GLY A 67 5.82 -15.27 -6.56
CA GLY A 67 5.89 -15.66 -7.97
C GLY A 67 5.00 -14.85 -8.90
N ARG A 68 4.28 -13.84 -8.40
CA ARG A 68 3.47 -12.93 -9.23
C ARG A 68 4.24 -11.67 -9.53
N LYS A 69 4.16 -11.22 -10.78
CA LYS A 69 4.54 -9.84 -11.12
C LYS A 69 3.46 -8.91 -10.57
N VAL A 70 3.88 -7.90 -9.82
CA VAL A 70 3.00 -6.86 -9.27
C VAL A 70 3.40 -5.54 -9.92
N ASP A 71 2.57 -5.02 -10.82
CA ASP A 71 2.83 -3.74 -11.49
C ASP A 71 2.56 -2.55 -10.57
N LEU A 72 1.63 -2.71 -9.61
CA LEU A 72 1.30 -1.69 -8.63
C LEU A 72 0.90 -2.32 -7.29
N TYR A 73 1.58 -1.91 -6.22
CA TYR A 73 1.25 -2.27 -4.83
C TYR A 73 0.86 -1.00 -4.08
N ILE A 74 -0.34 -0.98 -3.49
CA ILE A 74 -0.85 0.17 -2.71
C ILE A 74 -1.24 -0.34 -1.32
N ASP A 75 -0.59 0.23 -0.31
CA ASP A 75 -0.88 0.01 1.10
C ASP A 75 -1.53 1.26 1.70
N LEU A 76 -2.81 1.18 2.07
CA LEU A 76 -3.62 2.32 2.50
C LEU A 76 -3.59 2.47 4.03
N HIS A 77 -3.17 3.64 4.50
CA HIS A 77 -3.06 3.97 5.93
C HIS A 77 -3.68 5.31 6.27
N GLY A 78 -4.21 5.42 7.49
CA GLY A 78 -4.51 6.70 8.10
C GLY A 78 -3.25 7.35 8.68
N HIS A 79 -3.15 8.68 8.58
CA HIS A 79 -2.03 9.43 9.16
C HIS A 79 -2.52 10.35 10.28
N SER A 80 -2.01 10.17 11.50
CA SER A 80 -2.53 10.87 12.70
C SER A 80 -2.15 12.36 12.81
N LYS A 81 -1.18 12.84 12.03
CA LYS A 81 -0.65 14.22 12.13
C LYS A 81 -0.79 15.08 10.88
N ARG A 82 -1.30 14.53 9.78
CA ARG A 82 -1.30 15.22 8.48
C ARG A 82 -2.62 14.98 7.80
N GLU A 83 -3.21 16.06 7.32
CA GLU A 83 -4.43 16.05 6.52
C GLU A 83 -4.12 15.97 5.01
N GLY A 84 -5.13 15.56 4.25
CA GLY A 84 -5.08 15.32 2.82
C GLY A 84 -4.53 13.95 2.44
N ILE A 85 -4.61 13.62 1.16
CA ILE A 85 -4.14 12.34 0.60
C ILE A 85 -2.72 12.55 0.06
N PHE A 86 -1.80 11.64 0.38
CA PHE A 86 -0.42 11.66 -0.11
C PHE A 86 0.16 10.25 -0.10
N LEU A 87 1.25 10.04 -0.85
CA LEU A 87 1.88 8.73 -1.02
C LEU A 87 3.32 8.70 -0.52
N TYR A 88 3.70 7.54 0.02
CA TYR A 88 5.07 7.16 0.32
C TYR A 88 5.54 6.17 -0.74
N GLY A 89 6.42 6.60 -1.64
CA GLY A 89 6.97 5.76 -2.70
C GLY A 89 8.34 5.17 -2.34
N GLY A 90 8.78 4.20 -3.15
CA GLY A 90 10.16 3.73 -3.15
C GLY A 90 11.14 4.83 -3.58
N CYS A 91 12.42 4.57 -3.30
CA CYS A 91 13.55 5.35 -3.78
C CYS A 91 14.55 4.37 -4.39
N PHE A 92 14.99 4.64 -5.62
CA PHE A 92 15.97 3.82 -6.32
C PHE A 92 17.25 4.63 -6.55
N ALA A 93 18.31 3.97 -7.02
CA ALA A 93 19.57 4.62 -7.31
C ALA A 93 19.40 5.82 -8.27
N ALA A 94 20.29 6.80 -8.19
CA ALA A 94 20.25 7.94 -9.10
C ALA A 94 20.38 7.46 -10.56
N GLY A 95 19.54 8.00 -11.44
CA GLY A 95 19.47 7.57 -12.85
C GLY A 95 18.61 6.34 -13.12
N ASP A 96 18.00 5.73 -12.09
CA ASP A 96 17.04 4.64 -12.28
C ASP A 96 15.67 5.17 -12.71
N ASP A 97 15.19 4.72 -13.87
CA ASP A 97 13.91 5.13 -14.48
C ASP A 97 12.70 4.87 -13.58
N ARG A 98 12.78 3.88 -12.67
CA ARG A 98 11.72 3.59 -11.70
C ARG A 98 11.43 4.77 -10.78
N ASN A 99 12.38 5.68 -10.58
CA ASN A 99 12.15 6.92 -9.83
C ASN A 99 11.11 7.83 -10.50
N ALA A 100 10.99 7.78 -11.83
CA ALA A 100 9.93 8.47 -12.56
C ALA A 100 8.60 7.70 -12.46
N GLU A 101 8.64 6.37 -12.61
CA GLU A 101 7.46 5.50 -12.54
C GLU A 101 6.71 5.64 -11.22
N VAL A 102 7.41 5.60 -10.07
CA VAL A 102 6.78 5.73 -8.74
C VAL A 102 6.10 7.07 -8.51
N ARG A 103 6.38 8.10 -9.34
CA ARG A 103 5.77 9.43 -9.25
C ARG A 103 4.55 9.59 -10.15
N LEU A 104 4.32 8.68 -11.09
CA LEU A 104 3.25 8.76 -12.07
C LEU A 104 1.87 8.75 -11.39
N LEU A 105 1.61 7.74 -10.55
CA LEU A 105 0.34 7.64 -9.82
C LEU A 105 0.06 8.87 -8.93
N PRO A 106 0.98 9.32 -8.05
CA PRO A 106 0.80 10.56 -7.31
C PRO A 106 0.46 11.77 -8.18
N LYS A 107 1.10 11.89 -9.35
CA LYS A 107 0.83 13.00 -10.28
C LYS A 107 -0.57 12.91 -10.88
N LEU A 108 -1.02 11.71 -11.28
CA LEU A 108 -2.38 11.49 -11.77
C LEU A 108 -3.43 11.77 -10.68
N CYS A 109 -3.20 11.32 -9.45
CA CYS A 109 -4.11 11.61 -8.33
C CYS A 109 -4.23 13.12 -8.05
N ALA A 110 -3.11 13.86 -8.13
CA ALA A 110 -3.10 15.31 -7.95
C ALA A 110 -3.86 16.07 -9.06
N LEU A 111 -3.95 15.49 -10.26
CA LEU A 111 -4.75 16.05 -11.36
C LEU A 111 -6.25 15.74 -11.18
N GLY A 112 -6.59 14.61 -10.56
CA GLY A 112 -7.97 14.17 -10.38
C GLY A 112 -8.66 14.60 -9.09
N SER A 113 -7.93 15.15 -8.12
CA SER A 113 -8.49 15.54 -6.81
C SER A 113 -7.68 16.64 -6.13
N GLU A 114 -8.37 17.68 -5.65
CA GLU A 114 -7.77 18.74 -4.84
C GLU A 114 -7.35 18.27 -3.44
N ASP A 115 -7.94 17.17 -2.95
CA ASP A 115 -7.59 16.57 -1.66
C ASP A 115 -6.21 15.92 -1.68
N PHE A 116 -5.70 15.58 -2.87
CA PHE A 116 -4.39 14.98 -3.04
C PHE A 116 -3.27 16.04 -2.99
N LYS A 117 -2.41 15.95 -1.97
CA LYS A 117 -1.34 16.90 -1.71
C LYS A 117 -0.01 16.37 -2.25
N LEU A 118 0.23 16.58 -3.55
CA LEU A 118 1.44 16.10 -4.23
C LEU A 118 2.74 16.52 -3.53
N HIS A 119 2.80 17.76 -3.03
CA HIS A 119 3.96 18.30 -2.30
C HIS A 119 4.25 17.59 -0.96
N ARG A 120 3.32 16.77 -0.46
CA ARG A 120 3.49 15.97 0.78
C ARG A 120 3.95 14.55 0.51
N CYS A 121 3.99 14.11 -0.74
CA CYS A 121 4.49 12.79 -1.09
C CYS A 121 5.99 12.69 -0.80
N ILE A 122 6.44 11.53 -0.33
CA ILE A 122 7.85 11.27 -0.02
C ILE A 122 8.31 10.06 -0.82
N PHE A 123 9.43 10.23 -1.52
CA PHE A 123 10.08 9.19 -2.35
C PHE A 123 11.48 8.89 -1.83
N SER A 124 11.62 8.87 -0.51
CA SER A 124 12.83 8.49 0.21
C SER A 124 12.45 7.49 1.30
N VAL A 125 13.31 6.50 1.48
CA VAL A 125 13.11 5.43 2.45
C VAL A 125 14.01 5.69 3.64
N GLN A 126 13.40 5.81 4.82
CA GLN A 126 14.14 5.83 6.08
C GLN A 126 14.47 4.39 6.50
N ASP A 127 15.62 4.19 7.12
CA ASP A 127 16.11 2.87 7.57
C ASP A 127 15.08 2.14 8.44
N CYS A 128 14.43 2.86 9.35
CA CYS A 128 13.41 2.29 10.24
C CYS A 128 12.17 1.79 9.50
N LYS A 129 12.03 2.05 8.20
CA LYS A 129 10.92 1.60 7.36
C LYS A 129 11.35 0.59 6.30
N VAL A 130 12.56 0.05 6.34
CA VAL A 130 13.01 -0.93 5.32
C VAL A 130 12.18 -2.22 5.38
N SER A 131 11.67 -2.59 6.55
CA SER A 131 10.86 -3.81 6.72
C SER A 131 9.37 -3.67 6.36
N THR A 132 8.92 -2.49 5.91
CA THR A 132 7.50 -2.23 5.58
C THR A 132 7.14 -2.70 4.18
N ALA A 133 5.86 -3.03 3.98
CA ALA A 133 5.33 -3.34 2.67
C ALA A 133 5.47 -2.14 1.72
N ARG A 134 5.94 -2.38 0.49
CA ARG A 134 6.03 -1.43 -0.61
C ARG A 134 6.00 -2.15 -1.94
#